data_AF-A0A951CCZ8-F1
#
_entry.id   AF-A0A951CCZ8-F1
#
_cell.length_a   1.000
_cell.length_b   1.000
_cell.length_c   1.000
_cell.angle_alpha   90.00
_cell.angle_beta   90.00
_cell.angle_gamma   90.00
#
_symmetry.space_group_name_H-M   'P 1'
#
loop_
_entity.id
_entity.type
_entity.pdbx_description
1 polymer ?
#
loop_
_entity_poly.entity_id
_entity_poly.type
_entity_poly.pdbx_seq_one_letter_code
_entity_poly.pdbx_strand_id
1 'polypeptide(L)'
;MLTEEEALGSILAAIRPLEAEEEPLFAAGDRVLAEDVFAKAALPRFDNSMMDGYAVRAADATAGAKLRITGEQPAGPDQGLTVLPGAAVRLYTGAPIPQGADAVVMQEDCDREGNTVTIREAVAIGDFIRRRGGDLCEGQKIAPGGTRLTAPLLATLASQGMGR
;
A
#
# COMPACT_ATOMS: atom_id res chain seq x y z
N MET A 1 23.84 -40.50 32.08
CA MET A 1 23.12 -40.57 30.80
C MET A 1 22.56 -39.17 30.59
N LEU A 2 22.83 -38.52 29.46
CA LEU A 2 22.30 -37.18 29.19
C LEU A 2 20.81 -37.28 28.86
N THR A 3 20.03 -36.26 29.23
CA THR A 3 18.67 -36.09 28.73
C THR A 3 18.70 -35.64 27.26
N GLU A 4 17.57 -35.76 26.56
CA GLU A 4 17.43 -35.27 25.18
C GLU A 4 17.72 -33.76 25.09
N GLU A 5 17.24 -32.97 26.05
CA GLU A 5 17.45 -31.52 26.12
C GLU A 5 18.92 -31.16 26.35
N GLU A 6 19.62 -31.88 27.24
CA GLU A 6 21.05 -31.68 27.50
C GLU A 6 21.90 -32.03 26.27
N ALA A 7 21.53 -33.11 25.57
CA ALA A 7 22.19 -33.52 24.34
C ALA A 7 21.97 -32.48 23.21
N LEU A 8 20.73 -32.03 23.01
CA LEU A 8 20.40 -31.01 22.02
C LEU A 8 21.12 -29.69 22.31
N GLY A 9 21.12 -29.22 23.56
CA GLY A 9 21.82 -28.01 23.97
C GLY A 9 23.33 -28.07 23.71
N SER A 10 23.95 -29.22 23.99
CA SER A 10 25.38 -29.45 23.72
C SER A 10 25.71 -29.39 22.23
N ILE A 11 24.85 -29.94 21.38
CA ILE A 11 25.01 -29.90 19.92
C ILE A 11 24.87 -28.47 19.40
N LEU A 12 23.81 -27.75 19.82
CA LEU A 12 23.55 -26.38 19.37
C LEU A 12 24.63 -25.39 19.83
N ALA A 13 25.25 -25.60 21.00
CA ALA A 13 26.35 -24.77 21.48
C ALA A 13 27.66 -24.97 20.70
N ALA A 14 27.83 -26.11 20.02
CA ALA A 14 29.04 -26.44 19.27
C ALA A 14 29.01 -25.95 17.81
N ILE A 15 27.83 -25.59 17.29
CA ILE A 15 27.66 -25.14 15.89
C ILE A 15 27.64 -23.62 15.80
N ARG A 16 28.02 -23.10 14.63
CA ARG A 16 27.94 -21.67 14.30
C ARG A 16 27.27 -21.51 12.94
N PRO A 17 26.48 -20.44 12.72
CA PRO A 17 26.00 -20.10 11.39
C PRO A 17 27.17 -19.91 10.41
N LEU A 18 26.93 -20.26 9.15
CA LEU A 18 27.89 -20.01 8.07
C LEU A 18 27.93 -18.51 7.73
N GLU A 19 28.94 -18.12 6.95
CA GLU A 19 29.01 -16.78 6.37
C GLU A 19 27.82 -16.53 5.43
N ALA A 20 27.38 -15.27 5.37
CA ALA A 20 26.29 -14.86 4.51
C ALA A 20 26.72 -14.82 3.05
N GLU A 21 25.79 -15.14 2.15
CA GLU A 21 25.95 -14.98 0.71
C GLU A 21 24.79 -14.16 0.13
N GLU A 22 25.07 -13.38 -0.91
CA GLU A 22 24.02 -12.69 -1.66
C GLU A 22 23.45 -13.61 -2.73
N GLU A 23 22.12 -13.71 -2.77
CA GLU A 23 21.39 -14.54 -3.72
C GLU A 23 20.32 -13.70 -4.42
N PRO A 24 20.07 -13.90 -5.72
CA PRO A 24 18.94 -13.26 -6.37
C PRO A 24 17.63 -13.58 -5.64
N LEU A 25 16.77 -12.58 -5.44
CA LEU A 25 15.55 -12.75 -4.63
C LEU A 25 14.64 -13.90 -5.13
N PHE A 26 14.61 -14.13 -6.45
CA PHE A 26 13.81 -15.21 -7.06
C PHE A 26 14.37 -16.62 -6.76
N ALA A 27 15.64 -16.73 -6.39
CA ALA A 27 16.32 -17.97 -6.01
C ALA A 27 16.46 -18.13 -4.49
N ALA A 28 15.94 -17.17 -3.70
CA ALA A 28 16.15 -17.11 -2.27
C ALA A 28 15.10 -17.88 -1.43
N GLY A 29 14.20 -18.63 -2.07
CA GLY A 29 13.18 -19.44 -1.40
C GLY A 29 13.78 -20.42 -0.38
N ASP A 30 13.15 -20.49 0.79
CA ASP A 30 13.54 -21.34 1.94
C ASP A 30 14.92 -21.07 2.56
N ARG A 31 15.69 -20.09 2.03
CA ARG A 31 16.90 -19.59 2.68
C ARG A 31 16.56 -18.76 3.92
N VAL A 32 17.58 -18.40 4.70
CA VAL A 32 17.43 -17.65 5.95
C VAL A 32 18.11 -16.29 5.80
N LEU A 33 17.43 -15.21 6.18
CA LEU A 33 17.99 -13.87 6.18
C LEU A 33 19.22 -13.80 7.09
N ALA A 34 20.31 -13.25 6.57
CA ALA A 34 21.53 -13.04 7.36
C ALA A 34 21.39 -11.86 8.33
N GLU A 35 20.64 -10.84 7.95
CA GLU A 35 20.49 -9.58 8.70
C GLU A 35 19.04 -9.10 8.76
N ASP A 36 18.79 -8.10 9.59
CA ASP A 36 17.51 -7.42 9.66
C ASP A 36 17.24 -6.67 8.35
N VAL A 37 16.03 -6.84 7.82
CA VAL A 37 15.60 -6.15 6.60
C VAL A 37 14.59 -5.07 6.93
N PHE A 38 14.80 -3.88 6.36
CA PHE A 38 13.97 -2.70 6.57
C PHE A 38 13.32 -2.24 5.27
N ALA A 39 12.13 -1.65 5.38
CA ALA A 39 11.38 -1.09 4.27
C ALA A 39 12.14 0.05 3.61
N LYS A 40 12.34 -0.05 2.29
CA LYS A 40 13.01 1.00 1.48
C LYS A 40 12.06 2.11 1.07
N ALA A 41 10.75 1.85 1.09
CA ALA A 41 9.73 2.83 0.75
C ALA A 41 8.42 2.55 1.48
N ALA A 42 7.64 3.59 1.69
CA ALA A 42 6.27 3.45 2.17
C ALA A 42 5.41 2.64 1.17
N LEU A 43 4.49 1.83 1.70
CA LEU A 43 3.48 1.11 0.94
C LEU A 43 2.09 1.40 1.54
N PRO A 44 1.10 1.89 0.76
CA PRO A 44 1.24 2.50 -0.57
C PRO A 44 2.26 3.65 -0.61
N ARG A 45 2.78 3.98 -1.80
CA ARG A 45 3.83 5.02 -1.97
C ARG A 45 3.28 6.45 -1.85
N PHE A 46 1.99 6.61 -2.10
CA PHE A 46 1.23 7.86 -2.05
C PHE A 46 -0.20 7.52 -1.64
N ASP A 47 -0.97 8.53 -1.22
CA ASP A 47 -2.39 8.37 -0.95
C ASP A 47 -3.11 7.98 -2.25
N ASN A 48 -3.82 6.85 -2.25
CA ASN A 48 -4.50 6.34 -3.44
C ASN A 48 -5.91 5.85 -3.15
N SER A 49 -6.70 5.74 -4.22
CA SER A 49 -8.10 5.33 -4.10
C SER A 49 -8.27 3.83 -3.90
N MET A 50 -9.20 3.47 -3.03
CA MET A 50 -9.70 2.11 -2.85
C MET A 50 -10.71 1.68 -3.92
N MET A 51 -11.35 2.64 -4.58
CA MET A 51 -12.51 2.41 -5.44
C MET A 51 -12.38 3.16 -6.77
N ASP A 52 -13.13 2.69 -7.75
CA ASP A 52 -13.43 3.48 -8.94
C ASP A 52 -14.53 4.48 -8.58
N GLY A 53 -14.26 5.77 -8.76
CA GLY A 53 -15.20 6.79 -8.34
C GLY A 53 -14.77 8.22 -8.65
N TYR A 54 -15.12 9.12 -7.75
CA TYR A 54 -14.89 10.55 -7.86
C TYR A 54 -14.16 11.07 -6.63
N ALA A 55 -12.98 11.64 -6.81
CA ALA A 55 -12.33 12.43 -5.76
C ALA A 55 -13.12 13.70 -5.57
N VAL A 56 -13.43 13.97 -4.31
CA VAL A 56 -14.26 15.09 -3.88
C VAL A 56 -13.67 15.74 -2.65
N ARG A 57 -14.17 16.92 -2.35
CA ARG A 57 -14.15 17.47 -1.00
C ARG A 57 -15.39 16.94 -0.29
N ALA A 58 -15.23 16.24 0.82
CA ALA A 58 -16.32 15.64 1.60
C ALA A 58 -17.39 16.68 1.98
N ALA A 59 -16.97 17.92 2.26
CA ALA A 59 -17.86 19.04 2.53
C ALA A 59 -18.82 19.39 1.38
N ASP A 60 -18.45 19.09 0.13
CA ASP A 60 -19.27 19.34 -1.05
C ASP A 60 -20.06 18.09 -1.49
N ALA A 61 -19.71 16.90 -0.99
CA ALA A 61 -20.27 15.61 -1.39
C ALA A 61 -21.40 15.15 -0.46
N THR A 62 -22.46 15.94 -0.38
CA THR A 62 -23.71 15.57 0.32
C THR A 62 -24.68 14.84 -0.61
N ALA A 63 -25.61 14.07 -0.05
CA ALA A 63 -26.63 13.38 -0.85
C ALA A 63 -27.45 14.39 -1.68
N GLY A 64 -27.55 14.15 -2.98
CA GLY A 64 -28.17 15.04 -3.97
C GLY A 64 -27.28 16.16 -4.51
N ALA A 65 -26.05 16.34 -3.99
CA ALA A 65 -25.12 17.34 -4.49
C ALA A 65 -24.73 17.07 -5.94
N LYS A 66 -24.60 18.13 -6.73
CA LYS A 66 -24.15 18.07 -8.12
C LYS A 66 -22.77 18.71 -8.24
N LEU A 67 -21.77 17.92 -8.59
CA LEU A 67 -20.39 18.36 -8.71
C LEU A 67 -19.96 18.35 -10.18
N ARG A 68 -19.19 19.36 -10.58
CA ARG A 68 -18.63 19.41 -11.93
C ARG A 68 -17.41 18.50 -12.03
N ILE A 69 -17.43 17.57 -12.97
CA ILE A 69 -16.26 16.75 -13.32
C ILE A 69 -15.28 17.63 -14.09
N THR A 70 -14.07 17.79 -13.54
CA THR A 70 -13.04 18.72 -14.06
C THR A 70 -11.83 18.02 -14.67
N GLY A 71 -11.70 16.71 -14.47
CA GLY A 71 -10.62 15.90 -15.01
C GLY A 71 -10.77 14.43 -14.67
N GLU A 72 -9.79 13.64 -15.11
CA GLU A 72 -9.74 12.20 -14.89
C GLU A 72 -8.32 11.79 -14.49
N GLN A 73 -8.17 11.12 -13.33
CA GLN A 73 -6.92 10.63 -12.78
C GLN A 73 -6.86 9.09 -12.93
N PRO A 74 -6.16 8.56 -13.96
CA PRO A 74 -5.98 7.13 -14.12
C PRO A 74 -5.05 6.55 -13.04
N ALA A 75 -5.06 5.23 -12.89
CA ALA A 75 -4.03 4.54 -12.15
C ALA A 75 -2.65 4.76 -12.80
N GLY A 76 -1.61 4.90 -11.99
CA GLY A 76 -0.25 5.20 -12.46
C GLY A 76 0.18 6.63 -12.11
N PRO A 77 0.81 7.37 -13.04
CA PRO A 77 1.37 8.69 -12.75
C PRO A 77 0.31 9.70 -12.30
N ASP A 78 0.67 10.53 -11.32
CA ASP A 78 -0.11 11.70 -10.94
C ASP A 78 -0.12 12.72 -12.08
N GLN A 79 -1.32 13.18 -12.47
CA GLN A 79 -1.51 14.18 -13.51
C GLN A 79 -1.51 15.62 -12.98
N GLY A 80 -1.33 15.82 -11.66
CA GLY A 80 -1.32 17.14 -11.04
C GLY A 80 -2.70 17.81 -11.04
N LEU A 81 -3.77 17.01 -11.03
CA LEU A 81 -5.14 17.51 -10.97
C LEU A 81 -5.46 18.05 -9.57
N THR A 82 -6.41 18.98 -9.50
CA THR A 82 -6.88 19.58 -8.24
C THR A 82 -8.40 19.55 -8.16
N VAL A 83 -8.95 19.17 -7.02
CA VAL A 83 -10.38 19.26 -6.72
C VAL A 83 -10.67 20.59 -6.03
N LEU A 84 -11.34 21.49 -6.76
CA LEU A 84 -11.82 22.77 -6.25
C LEU A 84 -13.22 22.63 -5.61
N PRO A 85 -13.69 23.64 -4.83
CA PRO A 85 -15.04 23.64 -4.30
C PRO A 85 -16.12 23.42 -5.37
N GLY A 86 -17.05 22.50 -5.12
CA GLY A 86 -18.13 22.15 -6.05
C GLY A 86 -17.68 21.34 -7.29
N ALA A 87 -16.43 20.87 -7.31
CA ALA A 87 -15.88 20.04 -8.38
C ALA A 87 -15.59 18.61 -7.90
N ALA A 88 -15.42 17.73 -8.88
CA ALA A 88 -14.96 16.37 -8.70
C ALA A 88 -13.95 16.00 -9.79
N VAL A 89 -13.10 15.03 -9.51
CA VAL A 89 -12.20 14.40 -10.49
C VAL A 89 -12.53 12.92 -10.55
N ARG A 90 -12.81 12.39 -11.74
CA ARG A 90 -13.01 10.94 -11.92
C ARG A 90 -11.67 10.25 -11.67
N LEU A 91 -11.65 9.14 -10.95
CA LEU A 91 -10.42 8.40 -10.71
C LEU A 91 -10.66 6.91 -10.47
N TYR A 92 -9.64 6.11 -10.69
CA TYR A 92 -9.75 4.66 -10.63
C TYR A 92 -9.01 4.07 -9.44
N THR A 93 -9.28 2.81 -9.14
CA THR A 93 -8.65 2.06 -8.05
C THR A 93 -7.13 2.10 -8.19
N GLY A 94 -6.44 2.46 -7.11
CA GLY A 94 -4.99 2.63 -7.07
C GLY A 94 -4.47 3.94 -7.65
N ALA A 95 -5.33 4.81 -8.21
CA ALA A 95 -4.93 6.12 -8.71
C ALA A 95 -4.54 7.07 -7.55
N PRO A 96 -3.54 7.94 -7.74
CA PRO A 96 -3.21 9.00 -6.77
C PRO A 96 -4.43 9.86 -6.46
N ILE A 97 -4.59 10.26 -5.19
CA ILE A 97 -5.63 11.22 -4.81
C ILE A 97 -5.23 12.63 -5.30
N PRO A 98 -6.05 13.29 -6.13
CA PRO A 98 -5.76 14.65 -6.59
C PRO A 98 -5.68 15.66 -5.45
N GLN A 99 -4.93 16.74 -5.64
CA GLN A 99 -4.78 17.78 -4.63
C GLN A 99 -6.14 18.39 -4.25
N GLY A 100 -6.36 18.63 -2.94
CA GLY A 100 -7.58 19.24 -2.44
C GLY A 100 -8.75 18.28 -2.22
N ALA A 101 -8.67 17.04 -2.73
CA ALA A 101 -9.61 15.99 -2.39
C ALA A 101 -9.28 15.39 -1.01
N ASP A 102 -10.32 15.08 -0.24
CA ASP A 102 -10.19 14.47 1.08
C ASP A 102 -11.08 13.23 1.26
N ALA A 103 -11.86 12.86 0.24
CA ALA A 103 -12.64 11.62 0.16
C ALA A 103 -12.82 11.18 -1.29
N VAL A 104 -13.23 9.92 -1.48
CA VAL A 104 -13.68 9.38 -2.78
C VAL A 104 -15.11 8.89 -2.65
N VAL A 105 -16.00 9.24 -3.57
CA VAL A 105 -17.33 8.60 -3.68
C VAL A 105 -17.25 7.51 -4.73
N MET A 106 -17.69 6.28 -4.41
CA MET A 106 -17.71 5.20 -5.39
C MET A 106 -18.66 5.51 -6.55
N GLN A 107 -18.35 5.02 -7.75
CA GLN A 107 -19.15 5.34 -8.94
C GLN A 107 -20.57 4.75 -8.85
N GLU A 108 -20.76 3.69 -8.07
CA GLU A 108 -22.04 3.03 -7.82
C GLU A 108 -22.99 3.94 -7.03
N ASP A 109 -22.44 4.83 -6.20
CA ASP A 109 -23.18 5.83 -5.41
C ASP A 109 -23.28 7.17 -6.13
N CYS A 110 -23.15 7.18 -7.46
CA CYS A 110 -23.13 8.37 -8.27
C CYS A 110 -23.98 8.21 -9.54
N ASP A 111 -24.66 9.27 -9.95
CA ASP A 111 -25.23 9.39 -11.29
C ASP A 111 -24.44 10.38 -12.12
N ARG A 112 -23.91 9.93 -13.26
CA ARG A 112 -23.18 10.81 -14.18
C ARG A 112 -24.04 11.22 -15.35
N GLU A 113 -24.14 12.53 -15.56
CA GLU A 113 -24.73 13.14 -16.75
C GLU A 113 -23.70 14.09 -17.40
N GLY A 114 -23.06 13.64 -18.47
CA GLY A 114 -22.00 14.40 -19.14
C GLY A 114 -20.83 14.71 -18.22
N ASN A 115 -20.64 16.00 -17.89
CA ASN A 115 -19.59 16.51 -17.01
C ASN A 115 -20.09 16.88 -15.61
N THR A 116 -21.26 16.38 -15.22
CA THR A 116 -21.81 16.54 -13.88
C THR A 116 -21.99 15.17 -13.25
N VAL A 117 -21.57 15.04 -11.99
CA VAL A 117 -21.88 13.87 -11.16
C VAL A 117 -22.83 14.28 -10.04
N THR A 118 -23.91 13.52 -9.86
CA THR A 118 -24.83 13.67 -8.75
C THR A 118 -24.51 12.61 -7.71
N ILE A 119 -24.26 13.04 -6.47
CA ILE A 119 -23.90 12.16 -5.35
C ILE A 119 -25.19 11.56 -4.77
N ARG A 120 -25.29 10.22 -4.69
CA ARG A 120 -26.42 9.53 -4.07
C ARG A 120 -26.22 9.38 -2.57
N GLU A 121 -25.03 8.97 -2.16
CA GLU A 121 -24.65 8.77 -0.75
C GLU A 121 -23.49 9.70 -0.37
N ALA A 122 -23.61 10.36 0.78
CA ALA A 122 -22.59 11.27 1.27
C ALA A 122 -21.38 10.49 1.82
N VAL A 123 -20.19 11.09 1.75
CA VAL A 123 -18.95 10.52 2.27
C VAL A 123 -18.33 11.37 3.37
N ALA A 124 -17.62 10.73 4.29
CA ALA A 124 -16.81 11.39 5.31
C ALA A 124 -15.36 11.60 4.84
N ILE A 125 -14.65 12.48 5.54
CA ILE A 125 -13.22 12.71 5.31
C ILE A 125 -12.45 11.41 5.50
N GLY A 126 -11.67 11.04 4.49
CA GLY A 126 -10.83 9.85 4.45
C GLY A 126 -11.49 8.62 3.85
N ASP A 127 -12.79 8.66 3.55
CA ASP A 127 -13.49 7.52 2.98
C ASP A 127 -12.87 7.11 1.64
N PHE A 128 -12.63 5.80 1.54
CA PHE A 128 -12.05 5.12 0.37
C PHE A 128 -10.67 5.64 -0.07
N ILE A 129 -9.91 6.28 0.84
CA ILE A 129 -8.51 6.64 0.61
C ILE A 129 -7.60 5.71 1.43
N ARG A 130 -6.70 4.98 0.76
CA ARG A 130 -5.56 4.36 1.45
C ARG A 130 -4.44 5.36 1.56
N ARG A 131 -4.01 5.62 2.79
CA ARG A 131 -2.93 6.56 3.07
C ARG A 131 -1.57 5.97 2.76
N ARG A 132 -0.64 6.82 2.32
CA ARG A 132 0.77 6.50 2.15
C ARG A 132 1.30 5.82 3.42
N GLY A 133 1.94 4.67 3.24
CA GLY A 133 2.52 3.91 4.34
C GLY A 133 1.51 3.17 5.22
N GLY A 134 0.24 3.09 4.82
CA GLY A 134 -0.80 2.37 5.57
C GLY A 134 -0.54 0.88 5.74
N ASP A 135 0.21 0.25 4.82
CA ASP A 135 0.62 -1.16 4.92
C ASP A 135 2.02 -1.30 5.53
N LEU A 136 2.96 -0.45 5.10
CA LEU A 136 4.35 -0.49 5.52
C LEU A 136 4.93 0.92 5.53
N CYS A 137 5.46 1.35 6.68
CA CYS A 137 6.15 2.62 6.79
C CYS A 137 7.58 2.52 6.23
N GLU A 138 8.08 3.61 5.65
CA GLU A 138 9.48 3.71 5.25
C GLU A 138 10.40 3.56 6.49
N GLY A 139 11.44 2.73 6.38
CA GLY A 139 12.34 2.39 7.49
C GLY A 139 11.77 1.40 8.52
N GLN A 140 10.54 0.92 8.36
CA GLN A 140 9.98 -0.12 9.22
C GLN A 140 10.74 -1.44 9.05
N LYS A 141 11.09 -2.11 10.14
CA LYS A 141 11.67 -3.47 10.08
C LYS A 141 10.62 -4.44 9.51
N ILE A 142 10.95 -5.08 8.40
CA ILE A 142 10.11 -6.08 7.74
C ILE A 142 10.30 -7.44 8.42
N ALA A 143 11.55 -7.86 8.59
CA ALA A 143 11.89 -9.15 9.19
C ALA A 143 13.27 -9.05 9.87
N PRO A 144 13.46 -9.73 11.01
CA PRO A 144 14.78 -9.85 11.63
C PRO A 144 15.68 -10.84 10.87
N GLY A 145 16.99 -10.70 11.07
CA GLY A 145 17.95 -11.74 10.72
C GLY A 145 17.59 -13.07 11.38
N GLY A 146 17.83 -14.18 10.69
CA GLY A 146 17.40 -15.52 11.09
C GLY A 146 15.99 -15.90 10.61
N THR A 147 15.26 -15.00 9.94
CA THR A 147 13.93 -15.32 9.38
C THR A 147 14.06 -16.15 8.10
N ARG A 148 13.30 -17.25 8.01
CA ARG A 148 13.20 -18.05 6.78
C ARG A 148 12.39 -17.30 5.70
N LEU A 149 12.92 -17.25 4.49
CA LEU A 149 12.34 -16.61 3.32
C LEU A 149 11.20 -17.45 2.74
N THR A 150 9.99 -17.16 3.20
CA THR A 150 8.74 -17.72 2.68
C THR A 150 8.22 -16.90 1.48
N ALA A 151 7.31 -17.47 0.70
CA ALA A 151 6.71 -16.76 -0.45
C ALA A 151 6.09 -15.40 -0.08
N PRO A 152 5.34 -15.23 1.04
CA PRO A 152 4.86 -13.92 1.45
C PRO A 152 5.97 -12.92 1.75
N LEU A 153 7.02 -13.33 2.47
CA LEU A 153 8.14 -12.45 2.78
C LEU A 153 8.88 -12.04 1.52
N LEU A 154 9.16 -12.97 0.61
CA LEU A 154 9.76 -12.68 -0.69
C LEU A 154 8.93 -11.68 -1.51
N ALA A 155 7.60 -11.83 -1.52
CA ALA A 155 6.71 -10.89 -2.19
C ALA A 155 6.79 -9.48 -1.56
N THR A 156 6.86 -9.39 -0.23
CA THR A 156 7.08 -8.12 0.47
C THR A 156 8.42 -7.51 0.09
N LEU A 157 9.52 -8.27 0.11
CA LEU A 157 10.85 -7.78 -0.27
C LEU A 157 10.89 -7.31 -1.74
N ALA A 158 10.26 -8.05 -2.64
CA ALA A 158 10.14 -7.68 -4.06
C ALA A 158 9.36 -6.36 -4.24
N SER A 159 8.26 -6.17 -3.48
CA SER A 159 7.49 -4.91 -3.50
C SER A 159 8.31 -3.68 -3.09
N GLN A 160 9.37 -3.89 -2.32
CA GLN A 160 10.32 -2.86 -1.89
C GLN A 160 11.42 -2.59 -2.92
N GLY A 161 11.39 -3.24 -4.08
CA GLY A 161 12.40 -3.11 -5.13
C GLY A 161 13.73 -3.79 -4.80
N MET A 162 13.71 -4.79 -3.92
CA MET A 162 14.88 -5.61 -3.61
C MET A 162 15.02 -6.71 -4.68
N GLY A 163 16.21 -6.85 -5.26
CA GLY A 163 16.49 -7.84 -6.31
C GLY A 163 17.47 -8.94 -5.89
N ARG A 164 18.15 -8.73 -4.76
CA ARG A 164 19.13 -9.61 -4.11
C ARG A 164 18.94 -9.42 -2.60
#